data_AF-A0A124ITN1-F1
#
_entry.id   AF-A0A124ITN1-F1
#
_cell.length_a   1.000
_cell.length_b   1.000
_cell.length_c   1.000
_cell.angle_alpha   90.00
_cell.angle_beta   90.00
_cell.angle_gamma   90.00
#
_symmetry.space_group_name_H-M   'P 1'
#
loop_
_entity.id
_entity.type
_entity.pdbx_description
1 polymer ?
#
loop_
_entity_poly.entity_id
_entity_poly.type
_entity_poly.pdbx_seq_one_letter_code
_entity_poly.pdbx_strand_id
1 'polypeptide(L)'
;MAVATTGWIVDDRSADFLGLAREIGVTNIKVTRTSFSSSRFPGLRYYDRGYVKEGVAMGGALYIASLRGLPVLELVEREYEELVRP
;
A
#
# COMPACT_ATOMS: atom_id res chain seq x y z
N MET A 1 -8.76 -18.69 -0.12
CA MET A 1 -8.52 -17.42 -0.87
C MET A 1 -8.21 -16.33 0.14
N ALA A 2 -7.34 -15.38 -0.17
CA ALA A 2 -7.03 -14.23 0.68
C ALA A 2 -7.09 -12.94 -0.14
N VAL A 3 -7.49 -11.84 0.47
CA VAL A 3 -7.39 -10.50 -0.12
C VAL A 3 -6.22 -9.80 0.56
N ALA A 4 -5.19 -9.43 -0.20
CA ALA A 4 -4.06 -8.65 0.29
C ALA A 4 -4.19 -7.21 -0.21
N THR A 5 -4.16 -6.25 0.70
CA THR A 5 -4.40 -4.83 0.40
C THR A 5 -3.59 -3.92 1.33
N THR A 6 -3.59 -2.61 1.08
CA THR A 6 -2.88 -1.63 1.89
C THR A 6 -3.67 -1.09 3.08
N GLY A 7 -2.96 -0.60 4.09
CA GLY A 7 -3.57 0.21 5.15
C GLY A 7 -4.25 1.47 4.61
N TRP A 8 -3.72 2.06 3.54
CA TRP A 8 -4.28 3.28 2.94
C TRP A 8 -5.71 3.12 2.42
N ILE A 9 -6.13 1.92 1.98
CA ILE A 9 -7.53 1.69 1.59
C ILE A 9 -8.39 1.23 2.77
N VAL A 10 -7.82 0.50 3.73
CA VAL A 10 -8.55 0.01 4.92
C VAL A 10 -8.91 1.15 5.86
N ASP A 11 -8.03 2.15 5.99
CA ASP A 11 -8.20 3.29 6.88
C ASP A 11 -8.89 4.49 6.19
N ASP A 12 -9.25 4.35 4.91
CA ASP A 12 -9.92 5.38 4.13
C ASP A 12 -11.38 5.56 4.55
N ARG A 13 -11.67 6.65 5.25
CA ARG A 13 -13.04 6.98 5.72
C ARG A 13 -14.05 7.24 4.61
N SER A 14 -13.61 7.43 3.37
CA SER A 14 -14.50 7.58 2.22
C SER A 14 -14.91 6.26 1.58
N ALA A 15 -14.32 5.14 2.02
CA ALA A 15 -14.61 3.80 1.54
C ALA A 15 -15.00 2.87 2.72
N ASP A 16 -15.82 1.85 2.46
CA ASP A 16 -16.15 0.80 3.43
C ASP A 16 -15.66 -0.57 2.98
N PHE A 17 -14.34 -0.69 2.80
CA PHE A 17 -13.71 -1.92 2.34
C PHE A 17 -14.03 -3.11 3.27
N LEU A 18 -13.97 -2.89 4.59
CA LEU A 18 -14.20 -3.95 5.58
C LEU A 18 -15.69 -4.34 5.68
N GLY A 19 -16.62 -3.39 5.53
CA GLY A 19 -18.05 -3.68 5.45
C GLY A 19 -18.39 -4.54 4.24
N LEU A 20 -17.91 -4.15 3.06
CA LEU A 20 -18.12 -4.91 1.82
C LEU A 20 -17.51 -6.32 1.92
N ALA A 21 -16.27 -6.42 2.40
CA ALA A 21 -15.62 -7.73 2.59
C ALA A 21 -16.42 -8.63 3.52
N ARG A 22 -16.99 -8.08 4.61
CA ARG A 22 -17.85 -8.81 5.53
C ARG A 22 -19.15 -9.26 4.86
N GLU A 23 -19.79 -8.38 4.10
CA GLU A 23 -21.07 -8.65 3.41
C GLU A 23 -20.95 -9.85 2.46
N ILE A 24 -19.83 -9.97 1.74
CA ILE A 24 -19.57 -11.08 0.81
C ILE A 24 -18.82 -12.27 1.44
N GLY A 25 -18.61 -12.26 2.77
CA GLY A 25 -17.98 -13.36 3.50
C GLY A 25 -16.47 -13.51 3.32
N VAL A 26 -15.75 -12.46 2.92
CA VAL A 26 -14.28 -12.44 2.88
C VAL A 26 -13.73 -12.26 4.28
N THR A 27 -13.16 -13.33 4.83
CA THR A 27 -12.63 -13.36 6.21
C THR A 27 -11.11 -13.33 6.30
N ASN A 28 -10.40 -13.67 5.22
CA ASN A 28 -8.94 -13.71 5.20
C ASN A 28 -8.35 -12.50 4.48
N ILE A 29 -8.26 -11.39 5.21
CA ILE A 29 -7.71 -10.12 4.72
C ILE A 29 -6.30 -9.93 5.28
N LYS A 30 -5.33 -9.64 4.41
CA LYS A 30 -3.97 -9.25 4.77
C LYS A 30 -3.82 -7.76 4.51
N VAL A 31 -3.55 -6.98 5.56
CA VAL A 31 -3.41 -5.52 5.46
C VAL A 31 -1.94 -5.16 5.64
N THR A 32 -1.33 -4.55 4.62
CA THR A 32 0.07 -4.12 4.68
C THR A 32 0.16 -2.70 5.21
N ARG A 33 0.93 -2.53 6.29
CA ARG A 33 1.18 -1.21 6.90
C ARG A 33 2.54 -0.66 6.47
N THR A 34 2.56 -0.09 5.28
CA THR A 34 3.68 0.67 4.74
C THR A 34 3.38 2.16 4.91
N SER A 35 4.41 2.96 5.17
CA SER A 35 4.29 4.43 5.13
C SER A 35 5.40 4.99 4.24
N PHE A 36 5.04 5.98 3.44
CA PHE A 36 5.94 6.79 2.63
C PHE A 36 6.08 8.21 3.16
N SER A 37 5.56 8.49 4.37
CA SER A 37 5.54 9.81 4.99
C SER A 37 6.94 10.41 5.17
N SER A 38 7.95 9.57 5.38
CA SER A 38 9.37 9.94 5.50
C SER A 38 10.12 9.98 4.18
N SER A 39 9.44 9.80 3.03
CA SER A 39 10.11 9.78 1.74
C SER A 39 10.75 11.13 1.39
N ARG A 40 11.92 11.11 0.75
CA ARG A 40 12.57 12.29 0.16
C ARG A 40 11.75 12.90 -0.98
N PHE A 41 10.95 12.08 -1.68
CA PHE A 41 10.13 12.54 -2.80
C PHE A 41 8.74 13.02 -2.33
N PRO A 42 8.35 14.28 -2.58
CA PRO A 42 7.04 14.79 -2.20
C PRO A 42 5.88 14.00 -2.80
N GLY A 43 6.04 13.47 -4.01
CA GLY A 43 5.05 12.63 -4.70
C GLY A 43 4.66 11.39 -3.89
N LEU A 44 5.65 10.69 -3.33
CA LEU A 44 5.44 9.47 -2.55
C LEU A 44 4.77 9.76 -1.20
N ARG A 45 5.07 10.89 -0.57
CA ARG A 45 4.43 11.30 0.70
C ARG A 45 2.93 11.52 0.58
N TYR A 46 2.38 11.68 -0.62
CA TYR A 46 0.94 11.82 -0.82
C TYR A 46 0.16 10.52 -0.56
N TYR A 47 0.80 9.34 -0.58
CA TYR A 47 0.13 8.09 -0.21
C TYR A 47 -0.45 8.16 1.21
N ASP A 48 0.34 8.62 2.19
CA ASP A 48 -0.10 8.84 3.58
C ASP A 48 -1.08 10.02 3.75
N ARG A 49 -1.36 10.76 2.67
CA ARG A 49 -2.39 11.82 2.63
C ARG A 49 -3.66 11.36 1.91
N GLY A 50 -3.77 10.08 1.57
CA GLY A 50 -4.96 9.50 0.94
C GLY A 50 -4.97 9.59 -0.58
N TYR A 51 -3.81 9.71 -1.25
CA TYR A 51 -3.72 9.60 -2.71
C TYR A 51 -3.25 8.20 -3.13
N VAL A 52 -3.65 7.78 -4.33
CA VAL A 52 -3.38 6.45 -4.95
C VAL A 52 -3.97 5.28 -4.15
N LYS A 53 -3.56 5.10 -2.89
CA LYS A 53 -4.01 4.09 -1.90
C LYS A 53 -3.71 2.64 -2.27
N GLU A 54 -4.06 2.22 -3.48
CA GLU A 54 -3.95 0.85 -3.98
C GLU A 54 -3.78 0.86 -5.50
N GLY A 55 -3.40 -0.28 -6.09
CA GLY A 55 -3.33 -0.46 -7.54
C GLY A 55 -2.23 -1.43 -7.95
N VAL A 56 -2.37 -2.04 -9.14
CA VAL A 56 -1.35 -2.94 -9.72
C VAL A 56 -0.90 -4.06 -8.74
N ALA A 57 -1.84 -4.57 -7.93
CA ALA A 57 -1.59 -5.57 -6.88
C ALA A 57 -0.54 -5.16 -5.81
N MET A 58 -0.39 -3.85 -5.55
CA MET A 58 0.56 -3.31 -4.58
C MET A 58 0.40 -3.93 -3.18
N GLY A 59 -0.82 -4.07 -2.66
CA GLY A 59 -1.04 -4.71 -1.36
C GLY A 59 -0.49 -6.14 -1.25
N GLY A 60 -0.57 -6.93 -2.32
CA GLY A 60 0.03 -8.27 -2.37
C GLY A 60 1.56 -8.23 -2.40
N ALA A 61 2.13 -7.36 -3.22
CA ALA A 61 3.58 -7.16 -3.32
C ALA A 61 4.18 -6.69 -1.98
N LEU A 62 3.54 -5.71 -1.34
CA LEU A 62 3.95 -5.21 -0.02
C LEU A 62 3.85 -6.28 1.07
N TYR A 63 2.87 -7.19 0.97
CA TYR A 63 2.71 -8.27 1.94
C TYR A 63 3.89 -9.25 1.86
N ILE A 64 4.23 -9.66 0.63
CA ILE A 64 5.39 -10.53 0.38
C ILE A 64 6.69 -9.83 0.80
N ALA A 65 6.84 -8.54 0.49
CA ALA A 65 8.00 -7.75 0.88
C ALA A 65 8.16 -7.68 2.42
N SER A 66 7.05 -7.49 3.15
CA SER A 66 7.03 -7.52 4.62
C SER A 66 7.44 -8.89 5.16
N LEU A 67 6.93 -9.99 4.60
CA LEU A 67 7.33 -11.35 5.00
C LEU A 67 8.82 -11.62 4.78
N ARG A 68 9.44 -10.93 3.82
CA ARG A 68 10.87 -11.04 3.49
C ARG A 68 11.74 -9.99 4.19
N GLY A 69 11.16 -9.09 4.98
CA GLY A 69 11.89 -8.02 5.65
C GLY A 69 12.56 -7.03 4.70
N LEU A 70 11.97 -6.78 3.52
CA LEU A 70 12.57 -5.88 2.54
C LEU A 70 12.43 -4.40 2.95
N PRO A 71 13.44 -3.55 2.65
CA PRO A 71 13.37 -2.12 2.91
C PRO A 71 12.54 -1.41 1.82
N VAL A 72 11.22 -1.58 1.89
CA VAL A 72 10.28 -1.14 0.84
C VAL A 72 10.46 0.32 0.44
N LEU A 73 10.54 1.23 1.40
CA LEU A 73 10.67 2.66 1.11
C LEU A 73 11.95 2.93 0.29
N GLU A 74 13.09 2.39 0.71
CA GLU A 74 14.38 2.57 0.02
C GLU A 74 14.32 2.03 -1.41
N LEU A 75 13.72 0.85 -1.61
CA LEU A 75 13.56 0.26 -2.94
C LEU A 75 12.67 1.13 -3.83
N VAL A 76 11.50 1.54 -3.35
CA VAL A 76 10.58 2.39 -4.10
C VAL A 76 11.23 3.73 -4.46
N GLU A 77 11.95 4.34 -3.52
CA GLU A 77 12.66 5.58 -3.78
C GLU A 77 13.78 5.44 -4.82
N ARG A 78 14.50 4.32 -4.82
CA ARG A 78 15.52 4.03 -5.84
C ARG A 78 14.89 3.94 -7.24
N GLU A 79 13.83 3.14 -7.39
CA GLU A 79 13.14 2.99 -8.68
C GLU A 79 12.49 4.32 -9.11
N TYR A 80 11.91 5.07 -8.17
CA TYR A 80 11.31 6.38 -8.46
C TYR A 80 12.36 7.36 -8.98
N GLU A 81 13.55 7.39 -8.36
CA GLU A 81 14.65 8.24 -8.80
C GLU A 81 15.08 7.92 -10.25
N GLU A 82 15.21 6.64 -10.60
CA GLU A 82 15.54 6.23 -11.97
C GLU A 82 14.47 6.65 -12.98
N LEU A 83 13.19 6.56 -12.60
CA LEU A 83 12.07 6.93 -13.46
C LEU A 83 11.97 8.45 -13.72
N VAL A 84 12.34 9.27 -12.73
CA VAL A 84 12.25 10.73 -12.84
C VAL A 84 13.55 11.41 -13.27
N ARG A 85 14.61 10.64 -13.55
CA ARG A 85 15.85 11.18 -14.13
C ARG A 85 15.56 11.76 -15.53
N PRO A 86 16.09 12.98 -15.82
CA PRO A 86 15.94 13.61 -17.13
C PRO A 86 16.73 12.91 -18.24
#